data_AF-A0A5N4DG99-F1
#
_entry.id   AF-A0A5N4DG99-F1
#
_cell.length_a   1.000
_cell.length_b   1.000
_cell.length_c   1.000
_cell.angle_alpha   90.00
_cell.angle_beta   90.00
_cell.angle_gamma   90.00
#
_symmetry.space_group_name_H-M   'P 1'
#
loop_
_entity.id
_entity.type
_entity.pdbx_description
1 polymer ?
#
loop_
_entity_poly.entity_id
_entity_poly.type
_entity_poly.pdbx_seq_one_letter_code
_entity_poly.pdbx_strand_id
1 'polypeptide(L)'
;MAGTPGRDPWGAPRICYLLGSLLAGLLSPGAVAFNLDVMGALRKEGGPGSLFGFSVALRGQLQPRPQSWLLAGAPQALALPGQQANRTGGLFACPLSLEETDCSRVDIDRGADVQKESKENQWLGVSVQSQGPGGKIVVSTTFFFTFNIYHFY
;
A
#
# COMPACT_ATOMS: atom_id res chain seq x y z
N MET A 1 48.65 64.03 -36.97
CA MET A 1 47.24 63.62 -36.74
C MET A 1 47.28 62.23 -36.12
N ALA A 2 47.05 62.15 -34.80
CA ALA A 2 47.02 60.90 -34.06
C ALA A 2 45.55 60.49 -33.87
N GLY A 3 45.16 59.33 -34.39
CA GLY A 3 43.86 58.71 -34.12
C GLY A 3 43.98 57.77 -32.93
N THR A 4 43.21 58.00 -31.87
CA THR A 4 43.11 57.13 -30.69
C THR A 4 42.35 55.84 -31.03
N PRO A 5 42.71 54.67 -30.43
CA PRO A 5 41.92 53.46 -30.58
C PRO A 5 40.64 53.57 -29.74
N GLY A 6 39.49 53.34 -30.38
CA GLY A 6 38.20 53.22 -29.70
C GLY A 6 38.17 51.99 -28.80
N ARG A 7 37.72 52.18 -27.55
CA ARG A 7 37.56 51.14 -26.54
C ARG A 7 36.13 50.58 -26.68
N ASP A 8 35.97 49.34 -27.12
CA ASP A 8 34.67 48.66 -27.14
C ASP A 8 34.16 48.46 -25.70
N PRO A 9 32.95 48.93 -25.33
CA PRO A 9 32.56 48.93 -23.92
C PRO A 9 32.13 47.57 -23.37
N TRP A 10 31.66 46.62 -24.19
CA TRP A 10 30.87 45.48 -23.71
C TRP A 10 31.35 44.12 -24.24
N GLY A 11 32.46 43.62 -23.72
CA GLY A 11 32.94 42.26 -23.98
C GLY A 11 33.05 41.44 -22.70
N ALA A 12 31.94 41.18 -22.00
CA ALA A 12 31.98 40.26 -20.87
C ALA A 12 32.44 38.87 -21.35
N PRO A 13 33.44 38.25 -20.71
CA PRO A 13 34.02 37.00 -21.20
C PRO A 13 32.96 35.90 -21.16
N ARG A 14 32.83 35.15 -22.26
CA ARG A 14 31.87 34.02 -22.42
C ARG A 14 31.89 33.03 -21.25
N ILE A 15 33.02 32.93 -20.56
CA ILE A 15 33.23 32.14 -19.35
C ILE A 15 32.34 32.59 -18.19
N CYS A 16 32.11 33.89 -18.00
CA CYS A 16 31.23 34.39 -16.93
C CYS A 16 29.77 34.00 -17.17
N TYR A 17 29.33 34.00 -18.43
CA TYR A 17 27.98 33.55 -18.78
C TYR A 17 27.80 32.04 -18.60
N LEU A 18 28.83 31.25 -18.92
CA LEU A 18 28.81 29.79 -18.74
C LEU A 18 28.88 29.36 -17.28
N LEU A 19 29.71 30.01 -16.46
CA LEU A 19 29.70 29.76 -15.01
C LEU A 19 28.38 30.20 -14.38
N GLY A 20 27.86 31.35 -14.79
CA GLY A 20 26.58 31.87 -14.30
C GLY A 20 25.41 30.92 -14.58
N SER A 21 25.34 30.35 -15.79
CA SER A 21 24.29 29.38 -16.14
C SER A 21 24.47 28.03 -15.43
N LEU A 22 25.72 27.56 -15.24
CA LEU A 22 26.00 26.32 -14.52
C LEU A 22 25.65 26.43 -13.03
N LEU A 23 26.01 27.54 -12.38
CA LEU A 23 25.63 27.82 -11.00
C LEU A 23 24.11 27.98 -10.84
N ALA A 24 23.43 28.63 -11.79
CA ALA A 24 21.97 28.75 -11.76
C ALA A 24 21.26 27.39 -11.91
N GLY A 25 21.80 26.47 -12.72
CA GLY A 25 21.32 25.10 -12.83
C GLY A 25 21.51 24.30 -11.54
N LEU A 26 22.70 24.37 -10.92
CA LEU A 26 22.98 23.68 -9.65
C LEU A 26 22.18 24.22 -8.44
N LEU A 27 21.80 25.50 -8.47
CA LEU A 27 21.02 26.15 -7.41
C LEU A 27 19.51 26.03 -7.61
N SER A 28 19.04 25.43 -8.70
CA SER A 28 17.62 25.18 -8.91
C SER A 28 17.14 24.06 -7.98
N PRO A 29 16.19 24.33 -7.06
CA PRO A 29 15.62 23.27 -6.24
C PRO A 29 14.90 22.29 -7.16
N GLY A 30 15.23 21.00 -7.07
CA GLY A 30 14.44 19.97 -7.75
C GLY A 30 12.99 20.05 -7.28
N ALA A 31 12.07 20.33 -8.20
CA ALA A 31 10.65 20.35 -7.88
C ALA A 31 10.18 18.92 -7.60
N VAL A 32 9.70 18.66 -6.39
CA VAL A 32 9.04 17.41 -6.03
C VAL A 32 7.54 17.63 -6.21
N ALA A 33 6.95 16.99 -7.23
CA ALA A 33 5.50 17.02 -7.44
C ALA A 33 4.87 15.72 -6.93
N PHE A 34 3.65 15.78 -6.42
CA PHE A 34 2.85 14.63 -6.01
C PHE A 34 1.50 14.64 -6.72
N ASN A 35 1.02 13.47 -7.15
CA ASN A 35 -0.24 13.29 -7.89
C ASN A 35 -1.26 12.43 -7.13
N LEU A 36 -1.20 12.44 -5.79
CA LEU A 36 -2.14 11.72 -4.94
C LEU A 36 -3.43 12.55 -4.78
N ASP A 37 -4.56 12.03 -5.24
CA ASP A 37 -5.87 12.64 -4.99
C ASP A 37 -6.35 12.30 -3.58
N VAL A 38 -6.56 13.34 -2.78
CA VAL A 38 -7.07 13.24 -1.41
C VAL A 38 -8.56 13.53 -1.31
N MET A 39 -9.16 14.17 -2.33
CA MET A 39 -10.58 14.52 -2.34
C MET A 39 -11.45 13.35 -2.81
N GLY A 40 -10.96 12.57 -3.78
CA GLY A 40 -11.60 11.36 -4.28
C GLY A 40 -11.20 10.07 -3.55
N ALA A 41 -10.67 10.15 -2.33
CA ALA A 41 -10.19 8.97 -1.60
C ALA A 41 -11.34 8.02 -1.24
N LEU A 42 -11.16 6.73 -1.56
CA LEU A 42 -12.09 5.68 -1.12
C LEU A 42 -11.81 5.33 0.35
N ARG A 43 -12.84 5.41 1.18
CA ARG A 43 -12.78 4.98 2.58
C ARG A 43 -13.41 3.60 2.73
N LYS A 44 -12.78 2.75 3.55
CA LYS A 44 -13.29 1.44 3.93
C LYS A 44 -13.28 1.31 5.44
N GLU A 45 -14.40 0.87 6.00
CA GLU A 45 -14.59 0.73 7.43
C GLU A 45 -14.61 -0.74 7.84
N GLY A 46 -14.03 -1.03 9.00
CA GLY A 46 -14.01 -2.36 9.60
C GLY A 46 -14.60 -2.35 11.01
N GLY A 47 -14.78 -3.55 11.58
CA GLY A 47 -15.38 -3.69 12.89
C GLY A 47 -14.60 -2.95 13.99
N PRO A 48 -15.29 -2.33 14.97
CA PRO A 48 -14.63 -1.57 16.04
C PRO A 48 -13.70 -2.46 16.86
N GLY A 49 -12.53 -1.93 17.20
CA GLY A 49 -11.52 -2.65 18.00
C GLY A 49 -10.84 -3.82 17.29
N SER A 50 -11.14 -4.09 16.01
CA SER A 50 -10.54 -5.21 15.24
C SER A 50 -9.13 -4.94 14.72
N LEU A 51 -8.65 -3.69 14.85
CA LEU A 51 -7.44 -3.19 14.20
C LEU A 51 -7.50 -3.35 12.67
N PHE A 52 -8.67 -3.13 12.08
CA PHE A 52 -8.84 -3.16 10.63
C PHE A 52 -7.92 -2.16 9.93
N GLY A 53 -7.24 -2.62 8.88
CA GLY A 53 -6.25 -1.83 8.15
C GLY A 53 -4.85 -1.88 8.78
N PHE A 54 -4.61 -2.75 9.77
CA PHE A 54 -3.27 -2.94 10.35
C PHE A 54 -2.23 -3.33 9.30
N SER A 55 -2.64 -4.11 8.30
CA SER A 55 -1.88 -4.37 7.08
C SER A 55 -2.80 -4.25 5.87
N VAL A 56 -2.25 -3.85 4.73
CA VAL A 56 -3.01 -3.66 3.48
C VAL A 56 -2.24 -4.16 2.27
N ALA A 57 -2.97 -4.68 1.28
CA ALA A 57 -2.42 -5.04 -0.03
C ALA A 57 -3.46 -4.86 -1.13
N LEU A 58 -3.02 -4.55 -2.34
CA LEU A 58 -3.88 -4.52 -3.53
C LEU A 58 -3.78 -5.85 -4.30
N ARG A 59 -4.91 -6.32 -4.82
CA ARG A 59 -4.98 -7.53 -5.66
C ARG A 59 -5.83 -7.27 -6.89
N GLY A 60 -5.26 -7.51 -8.07
CA GLY A 60 -6.04 -7.69 -9.29
C GLY A 60 -6.45 -9.16 -9.44
N GLN A 61 -7.74 -9.43 -9.51
CA GLN A 61 -8.29 -10.73 -9.90
C GLN A 61 -8.59 -10.69 -11.40
N LEU A 62 -8.30 -11.77 -12.11
CA LEU A 62 -8.49 -11.86 -13.58
C LEU A 62 -9.67 -12.75 -13.96
N GLN A 63 -9.96 -13.79 -13.17
CA GLN A 63 -11.04 -14.74 -13.37
C GLN A 63 -11.87 -14.85 -12.08
N PRO A 64 -13.18 -15.18 -12.17
CA PRO A 64 -13.97 -15.33 -13.40
C PRO A 64 -14.22 -14.01 -14.13
N ARG A 65 -14.07 -12.86 -13.46
CA ARG A 65 -14.12 -11.53 -14.09
C ARG A 65 -12.99 -10.64 -13.54
N PRO A 66 -12.46 -9.70 -14.34
CA PRO A 66 -11.49 -8.72 -13.86
C PRO A 66 -12.08 -7.88 -12.72
N GLN A 67 -11.42 -7.91 -11.55
CA GLN A 67 -11.83 -7.13 -10.39
C GLN A 67 -10.63 -6.77 -9.52
N SER A 68 -10.57 -5.53 -9.05
CA SER A 68 -9.55 -5.08 -8.11
C SER A 68 -10.10 -5.07 -6.70
N TRP A 69 -9.30 -5.57 -5.77
CA TRP A 69 -9.63 -5.69 -4.36
C TRP A 69 -8.61 -4.96 -3.50
N LEU A 70 -9.08 -4.21 -2.51
CA LEU A 70 -8.29 -3.82 -1.36
C LEU A 70 -8.41 -4.93 -0.32
N LEU A 71 -7.27 -5.50 0.06
CA LEU A 71 -7.17 -6.45 1.15
C LEU A 71 -6.76 -5.72 2.41
N ALA A 72 -7.50 -5.91 3.49
CA ALA A 72 -7.23 -5.31 4.79
C ALA A 72 -7.12 -6.38 5.87
N GLY A 73 -5.97 -6.41 6.54
CA GLY A 73 -5.74 -7.22 7.73
C GLY A 73 -6.33 -6.57 8.98
N ALA A 74 -6.89 -7.39 9.86
CA ALA A 74 -7.53 -6.99 11.10
C ALA A 74 -7.18 -8.01 12.21
N PRO A 75 -5.98 -7.93 12.80
CA PRO A 75 -5.44 -8.96 13.71
C PRO A 75 -6.25 -9.18 14.98
N GLN A 76 -7.17 -8.28 15.30
CA GLN A 76 -8.05 -8.38 16.46
C GLN A 76 -9.52 -8.61 16.03
N ALA A 77 -9.81 -8.95 14.78
CA ALA A 77 -11.17 -9.34 14.39
C ALA A 77 -11.69 -10.55 15.20
N LEU A 78 -13.00 -10.57 15.43
CA LEU A 78 -13.69 -11.69 16.08
C LEU A 78 -13.51 -12.98 15.25
N ALA A 79 -13.54 -14.10 15.95
CA ALA A 79 -13.45 -15.41 15.34
C ALA A 79 -14.65 -15.70 14.43
N LEU A 80 -14.39 -16.43 13.34
CA LEU A 80 -15.47 -17.05 12.58
C LEU A 80 -16.10 -18.22 13.37
N PRO A 81 -17.38 -18.55 13.13
CA PRO A 81 -18.02 -19.69 13.76
C PRO A 81 -17.21 -20.97 13.62
N GLY A 82 -17.08 -21.74 14.70
CA GLY A 82 -16.39 -23.03 14.72
C GLY A 82 -14.88 -22.98 14.96
N GLN A 83 -14.26 -21.80 15.10
CA GLN A 83 -12.83 -21.68 15.40
C GLN A 83 -12.44 -21.85 16.88
N GLN A 84 -13.41 -22.11 17.77
CA GLN A 84 -13.18 -22.34 19.22
C GLN A 84 -12.32 -21.26 19.89
N ALA A 85 -12.52 -20.00 19.48
CA ALA A 85 -11.80 -18.82 19.95
C ALA A 85 -12.72 -17.61 19.91
N ASN A 86 -12.40 -16.57 20.67
CA ASN A 86 -13.10 -15.29 20.69
C ASN A 86 -12.52 -14.34 19.63
N ARG A 87 -11.19 -14.20 19.59
CA ARG A 87 -10.49 -13.35 18.61
C ARG A 87 -9.42 -14.15 17.89
N THR A 88 -9.61 -14.37 16.59
CA THR A 88 -8.62 -15.07 15.76
C THR A 88 -7.88 -14.12 14.83
N GLY A 89 -8.36 -12.88 14.70
CA GLY A 89 -7.94 -11.96 13.67
C GLY A 89 -8.56 -12.28 12.32
N GLY A 90 -8.15 -11.55 11.28
CA GLY A 90 -8.68 -11.77 9.95
C GLY A 90 -8.11 -10.98 8.81
N LEU A 91 -8.48 -11.46 7.62
CA LEU A 91 -8.35 -10.78 6.35
C LEU A 91 -9.74 -10.41 5.83
N PHE A 92 -9.87 -9.20 5.30
CA PHE A 92 -11.06 -8.70 4.65
C PHE A 92 -10.75 -8.33 3.20
N ALA A 93 -11.68 -8.59 2.29
CA ALA A 93 -11.63 -8.19 0.90
C ALA A 93 -12.70 -7.14 0.63
N CYS A 94 -12.25 -5.96 0.20
CA CYS A 94 -13.10 -4.80 -0.08
C CYS A 94 -13.06 -4.49 -1.57
N PRO A 95 -14.21 -4.44 -2.27
CA PRO A 95 -14.28 -3.88 -3.61
C PRO A 95 -13.75 -2.44 -3.65
N LEU A 96 -13.16 -2.01 -4.77
CA LEU A 96 -12.82 -0.61 -4.99
C LEU A 96 -14.06 0.21 -5.40
N SER A 97 -15.08 0.20 -4.54
CA SER A 97 -16.32 0.97 -4.68
C SER A 97 -16.35 2.15 -3.69
N LEU A 98 -17.30 3.06 -3.86
CA LEU A 98 -17.58 4.17 -2.92
C LEU A 98 -18.27 3.72 -1.63
N GLU A 99 -18.82 2.50 -1.59
CA GLU A 99 -19.51 1.97 -0.40
C GLU A 99 -18.46 1.68 0.68
N GLU A 100 -18.61 2.24 1.88
CA GLU A 100 -17.55 2.16 2.89
C GLU A 100 -17.57 0.83 3.65
N THR A 101 -18.73 0.16 3.68
CA THR A 101 -19.00 -1.02 4.52
C THR A 101 -19.09 -2.33 3.73
N ASP A 102 -18.67 -2.33 2.46
CA ASP A 102 -18.75 -3.48 1.54
C ASP A 102 -17.61 -4.51 1.70
N CYS A 103 -16.83 -4.42 2.78
CA CYS A 103 -15.74 -5.33 3.06
C CYS A 103 -16.25 -6.68 3.58
N SER A 104 -15.87 -7.76 2.90
CA SER A 104 -16.25 -9.13 3.29
C SER A 104 -15.10 -9.87 3.98
N ARG A 105 -15.42 -10.62 5.03
CA ARG A 105 -14.43 -11.46 5.73
C ARG A 105 -14.02 -12.63 4.84
N VAL A 106 -12.73 -12.77 4.61
CA VAL A 106 -12.16 -13.89 3.83
C VAL A 106 -12.09 -15.13 4.71
N ASP A 107 -12.66 -16.21 4.19
CA ASP A 107 -12.61 -17.51 4.83
C ASP A 107 -11.28 -18.22 4.54
N ILE A 108 -10.45 -18.28 5.57
CA ILE A 108 -9.04 -18.69 5.50
C ILE A 108 -8.89 -20.12 6.02
N ASP A 109 -9.56 -20.44 7.12
CA ASP A 109 -9.50 -21.74 7.74
C ASP A 109 -10.80 -21.96 8.52
N ARG A 110 -11.42 -23.12 8.34
CA ARG A 110 -12.69 -23.46 8.97
C ARG A 110 -12.45 -24.52 10.04
N GLY A 111 -12.78 -24.17 11.28
CA GLY A 111 -12.68 -25.09 12.41
C GLY A 111 -11.45 -24.86 13.28
N ALA A 112 -11.41 -25.55 14.41
CA ALA A 112 -10.24 -25.68 15.26
C ALA A 112 -10.32 -27.01 16.01
N ASP A 113 -9.20 -27.74 16.06
CA ASP A 113 -9.03 -28.88 16.96
C ASP A 113 -8.26 -28.40 18.20
N VAL A 114 -8.99 -28.10 19.28
CA VAL A 114 -8.43 -27.54 20.53
C VAL A 114 -7.39 -28.45 21.20
N GLN A 115 -7.32 -29.73 20.82
CA GLN A 115 -6.29 -30.65 21.32
C GLN A 115 -4.96 -30.52 20.56
N LYS A 116 -4.95 -29.85 19.40
CA LYS A 116 -3.77 -29.70 18.53
C LYS A 116 -3.34 -28.25 18.34
N GLU A 117 -4.29 -27.31 18.33
CA GLU A 117 -4.03 -25.91 18.05
C GLU A 117 -4.89 -24.98 18.91
N SER A 118 -4.42 -23.75 19.08
CA SER A 118 -5.19 -22.64 19.64
C SER A 118 -5.18 -21.49 18.64
N LYS A 119 -6.37 -21.02 18.27
CA LYS A 119 -6.54 -19.85 17.37
C LYS A 119 -6.78 -18.56 18.15
N GLU A 120 -6.89 -18.63 19.46
CA GLU A 120 -7.10 -17.48 20.33
C GLU A 120 -5.93 -16.52 20.26
N ASN A 121 -6.20 -15.27 19.92
CA ASN A 121 -5.22 -14.20 19.77
C ASN A 121 -3.99 -14.60 18.94
N GLN A 122 -4.19 -15.33 17.84
CA GLN A 122 -3.10 -15.65 16.91
C GLN A 122 -2.66 -14.43 16.08
N TRP A 123 -3.51 -13.40 15.97
CA TRP A 123 -3.30 -12.19 15.16
C TRP A 123 -3.25 -12.44 13.65
N LEU A 124 -4.21 -13.18 13.11
CA LEU A 124 -4.33 -13.37 11.67
C LEU A 124 -4.54 -12.03 10.95
N GLY A 125 -3.79 -11.75 9.89
CA GLY A 125 -3.85 -10.47 9.18
C GLY A 125 -2.91 -9.40 9.74
N VAL A 126 -1.94 -9.78 10.59
CA VAL A 126 -0.85 -8.89 11.00
C VAL A 126 0.03 -8.48 9.80
N SER A 127 0.13 -9.34 8.80
CA SER A 127 0.80 -9.05 7.52
C SER A 127 0.03 -9.69 6.38
N VAL A 128 -0.07 -8.97 5.26
CA VAL A 128 -0.73 -9.40 4.03
C VAL A 128 0.18 -9.02 2.86
N GLN A 129 0.42 -9.97 1.97
CA GLN A 129 1.25 -9.80 0.78
C GLN A 129 0.54 -10.36 -0.44
N SER A 130 0.66 -9.66 -1.57
CA SER A 130 0.02 -10.01 -2.84
C SER A 130 1.09 -10.18 -3.92
N GLN A 131 1.00 -11.25 -4.71
CA GLN A 131 1.89 -11.45 -5.87
C GLN A 131 1.47 -10.60 -7.09
N GLY A 132 0.44 -9.76 -6.96
CA GLY A 132 -0.07 -8.94 -8.05
C GLY A 132 -1.22 -9.60 -8.84
N PRO A 133 -1.55 -9.06 -10.02
CA PRO A 133 -2.70 -9.50 -10.81
C PRO A 133 -2.70 -11.00 -11.14
N GLY A 134 -3.77 -11.71 -10.80
CA GLY A 134 -3.92 -13.15 -11.02
C GLY A 134 -3.03 -14.03 -10.12
N GLY A 135 -2.20 -13.43 -9.27
CA GLY A 135 -1.27 -14.13 -8.39
C GLY A 135 -1.92 -14.67 -7.11
N LYS A 136 -1.10 -15.19 -6.20
CA LYS A 136 -1.55 -15.66 -4.87
C LYS A 136 -1.44 -14.55 -3.82
N ILE A 137 -2.15 -14.74 -2.70
CA ILE A 137 -2.00 -13.92 -1.49
C ILE A 137 -1.42 -14.77 -0.38
N VAL A 138 -0.58 -14.15 0.44
CA VAL A 138 -0.11 -14.70 1.70
C VAL A 138 -0.58 -13.80 2.82
N VAL A 139 -1.07 -14.42 3.89
CA VAL A 139 -1.48 -13.76 5.13
C VAL A 139 -0.84 -14.51 6.28
N SER A 140 -0.35 -13.76 7.26
CA SER A 140 0.39 -14.32 8.40
C SER A 140 -0.33 -14.08 9.72
N THR A 141 0.08 -14.84 10.72
CA THR A 141 -0.27 -14.64 12.15
C THR A 141 1.03 -14.37 12.93
N THR A 142 0.95 -13.80 14.13
CA THR A 142 2.16 -13.46 14.91
C THR A 142 2.79 -14.69 15.57
N PHE A 143 1.96 -15.58 16.11
CA PHE A 143 2.41 -16.68 16.97
C PHE A 143 2.36 -18.06 16.30
N PHE A 144 1.78 -18.18 15.11
CA PHE A 144 1.82 -19.38 14.28
C PHE A 144 2.28 -19.03 12.86
N PHE A 145 3.42 -19.59 12.44
CA PHE A 145 3.89 -19.54 11.05
C PHE A 145 3.07 -20.50 10.18
N THR A 146 1.76 -20.31 10.07
CA THR A 146 0.97 -21.00 9.05
C THR A 146 1.05 -20.19 7.76
N PHE A 147 1.90 -20.63 6.83
CA PHE A 147 1.91 -20.11 5.46
C PHE A 147 0.71 -20.68 4.71
N ASN A 148 -0.46 -20.09 4.89
CA ASN A 148 -1.57 -20.43 4.04
C ASN A 148 -1.53 -19.59 2.76
N ILE A 149 -1.26 -20.27 1.65
CA ILE A 149 -1.30 -19.70 0.31
C ILE A 149 -2.73 -19.80 -0.18
N TYR A 150 -3.43 -18.67 -0.24
CA TYR A 150 -4.82 -18.65 -0.68
C TYR A 150 -4.92 -18.40 -2.17
N HIS A 151 -5.71 -19.26 -2.82
CA HIS A 151 -6.24 -19.02 -4.15
C HIS A 151 -7.62 -18.38 -3.98
N PHE A 152 -7.71 -17.07 -4.21
CA PHE A 152 -9.00 -16.41 -4.37
C PHE A 152 -9.46 -16.67 -5.81
N TYR A 153 -10.56 -17.40 -5.94
CA TYR A 153 -11.24 -17.62 -7.22
C TYR A 153 -12.06 -16.42 -7.63
#